data_AF-A0A3D2JFW3-F1
#
_entry.id   AF-A0A3D2JFW3-F1
#
_cell.length_a   1.000
_cell.length_b   1.000
_cell.length_c   1.000
_cell.angle_alpha   90.00
_cell.angle_beta   90.00
_cell.angle_gamma   90.00
#
_symmetry.space_group_name_H-M   'P 1'
#
loop_
_entity.id
_entity.type
_entity.pdbx_description
1 polymer ?
#
loop_
_entity_poly.entity_id
_entity_poly.type
_entity_poly.pdbx_seq_one_letter_code
_entity_poly.pdbx_strand_id
1 'polypeptide(L)'
;KLHPYMWAVKGHYYSTGRSYYNYPYMFGLLFGLGLYARYRQDPGSFKRGYDDLLSSTGLADAATLASRFDINIRDEAFWTASLDIIRRDIERFEGLVGV
;
A
#
# COMPACT_ATOMS: atom_id res chain seq x y z
N LYS A 1 8.60 -24.38 -6.87
CA LYS A 1 9.97 -23.91 -7.26
C LYS A 1 9.83 -22.58 -7.98
N LEU A 2 10.70 -21.60 -7.68
CA LEU A 2 10.73 -20.34 -8.44
C LEU A 2 11.46 -20.53 -9.77
N HIS A 3 11.08 -19.76 -10.78
CA HIS A 3 11.69 -19.85 -12.11
C HIS A 3 13.02 -19.07 -12.14
N PRO A 4 14.17 -19.74 -12.41
CA PRO A 4 15.52 -19.20 -12.16
C PRO A 4 15.87 -17.97 -13.01
N TYR A 5 15.24 -17.80 -14.18
CA TYR A 5 15.50 -16.69 -15.10
C TYR A 5 14.41 -15.60 -15.10
N MET A 6 13.51 -15.59 -14.11
CA MET A 6 12.44 -14.56 -14.10
C MET A 6 12.97 -13.14 -13.98
N TRP A 7 14.18 -12.94 -13.46
CA TRP A 7 14.85 -11.64 -13.40
C TRP A 7 15.26 -11.15 -14.80
N ALA A 8 15.69 -12.05 -15.69
CA ALA A 8 16.21 -11.71 -17.02
C ALA A 8 15.14 -11.11 -17.95
N VAL A 9 13.87 -11.46 -17.74
CA VAL A 9 12.74 -10.99 -18.56
C VAL A 9 12.09 -9.71 -18.02
N LYS A 10 12.63 -9.12 -16.94
CA LYS A 10 12.14 -7.86 -16.37
C LYS A 10 12.89 -6.67 -16.97
N GLY A 11 12.47 -6.23 -18.15
CA GLY A 11 13.15 -5.13 -18.87
C GLY A 11 13.35 -3.85 -18.04
N HIS A 12 12.46 -3.57 -17.07
CA HIS A 12 12.59 -2.42 -16.17
C HIS A 12 13.78 -2.51 -15.20
N TYR A 13 14.34 -3.69 -14.91
CA TYR A 13 15.55 -3.81 -14.08
C TYR A 13 16.81 -3.26 -14.76
N TYR A 14 16.78 -3.12 -16.09
CA TYR A 14 17.94 -2.68 -16.88
C TYR A 14 17.75 -1.29 -17.50
N SER A 15 16.68 -0.59 -17.12
CA SER A 15 16.43 0.79 -17.54
C SER A 15 16.96 1.75 -16.48
N THR A 16 18.12 2.36 -16.71
CA THR A 16 18.77 3.28 -15.76
C THR A 16 17.88 4.49 -15.42
N GLY A 17 17.13 5.00 -16.41
CA GLY A 17 16.15 6.07 -16.22
C GLY A 17 14.86 5.67 -15.48
N ARG A 18 14.67 4.38 -15.18
CA ARG A 18 13.52 3.84 -14.44
C ARG A 18 13.96 3.01 -13.23
N SER A 19 15.11 3.36 -12.64
CA SER A 19 15.57 2.74 -11.41
C SER A 19 14.45 2.74 -10.36
N TYR A 20 14.21 1.61 -9.71
CA TYR A 20 13.16 1.41 -8.69
C TYR A 20 11.71 1.58 -9.17
N TYR A 21 11.43 1.49 -10.48
CA TYR A 21 10.08 1.61 -11.05
C TYR A 21 8.98 0.80 -10.37
N ASN A 22 9.32 -0.37 -9.80
CA ASN A 22 8.35 -1.25 -9.17
C ASN A 22 7.93 -0.77 -7.77
N TYR A 23 8.77 0.02 -7.11
CA TYR A 23 8.52 0.44 -5.72
C TYR A 23 7.23 1.26 -5.59
N PRO A 24 6.94 2.27 -6.43
CA PRO A 24 5.67 2.99 -6.37
C PRO A 24 4.43 2.12 -6.50
N TYR A 25 4.47 1.01 -7.24
CA TYR A 25 3.34 0.08 -7.34
C TYR A 25 3.07 -0.63 -6.02
N MET A 26 4.12 -1.20 -5.42
CA MET A 26 4.02 -1.88 -4.13
C MET A 26 3.61 -0.89 -3.03
N PHE A 27 4.28 0.26 -2.98
CA PHE A 27 3.98 1.32 -2.02
C PHE A 27 2.53 1.80 -2.18
N GLY A 28 2.10 2.14 -3.39
CA GLY A 28 0.75 2.65 -3.64
C GLY A 28 -0.34 1.64 -3.28
N LEU A 29 -0.16 0.37 -3.61
CA LEU A 29 -1.10 -0.69 -3.22
C LEU A 29 -1.20 -0.81 -1.70
N LEU A 30 -0.08 -0.98 -1.01
CA LEU A 30 -0.08 -1.18 0.44
C LEU A 30 -0.52 0.07 1.20
N PHE A 31 -0.12 1.26 0.73
CA PHE A 31 -0.55 2.52 1.32
C PHE A 31 -2.06 2.70 1.16
N GLY A 32 -2.61 2.44 -0.03
CA GLY A 32 -4.06 2.49 -0.27
C GLY A 32 -4.85 1.50 0.59
N LEU A 33 -4.36 0.28 0.76
CA LEU A 33 -4.97 -0.71 1.67
C LEU A 33 -4.90 -0.26 3.14
N GLY A 34 -3.81 0.40 3.54
CA GLY A 34 -3.66 0.96 4.89
C GLY A 34 -4.61 2.12 5.14
N LEU A 35 -4.80 3.00 4.16
CA LEU A 35 -5.86 4.02 4.18
C LEU A 35 -7.24 3.38 4.30
N TYR A 36 -7.51 2.33 3.53
CA TYR A 36 -8.77 1.61 3.61
C TYR A 36 -8.99 0.95 4.99
N ALA A 37 -7.95 0.40 5.61
CA ALA A 37 -8.01 -0.12 6.96
C ALA A 37 -8.38 0.97 7.98
N ARG A 38 -7.83 2.19 7.84
CA ARG A 38 -8.21 3.36 8.65
C ARG A 38 -9.66 3.80 8.41
N TYR A 39 -10.08 3.84 7.14
CA TYR A 39 -11.47 4.12 6.79
C TYR A 39 -12.45 3.15 7.47
N ARG A 40 -12.13 1.86 7.53
CA ARG A 40 -12.98 0.86 8.21
C ARG A 40 -13.09 1.06 9.72
N GLN A 41 -12.10 1.69 10.36
CA GLN A 41 -12.10 1.96 11.80
C GLN A 41 -12.89 3.23 12.15
N ASP A 42 -12.69 4.32 11.40
CA ASP A 42 -13.40 5.58 11.59
C ASP A 42 -13.73 6.25 10.24
N PRO A 43 -14.85 5.87 9.59
CA PRO A 43 -15.27 6.44 8.32
C PRO A 43 -15.55 7.95 8.38
N GLY A 44 -15.94 8.46 9.56
CA GLY A 44 -16.38 9.84 9.74
C GLY A 44 -15.22 10.82 9.73
N SER A 45 -14.18 10.53 10.52
CA SER A 45 -12.95 11.32 10.53
C SER A 45 -12.13 11.12 9.25
N PHE A 46 -12.13 9.90 8.71
CA PHE A 46 -11.29 9.55 7.56
C PHE A 46 -11.50 10.47 6.35
N LYS A 47 -12.75 10.76 5.98
CA LYS A 47 -13.04 11.53 4.75
C LYS A 47 -12.33 12.89 4.73
N ARG A 48 -12.41 13.65 5.83
CA ARG A 48 -11.81 14.99 5.89
C ARG A 48 -10.30 14.95 5.76
N GLY A 49 -9.63 14.03 6.45
CA GLY A 49 -8.18 13.95 6.36
C GLY A 49 -7.69 13.24 5.09
N TYR A 50 -8.52 12.42 4.44
CA TYR A 50 -8.24 11.92 3.10
C TYR A 50 -8.28 13.04 2.05
N ASP A 51 -9.26 13.96 2.13
CA ASP A 51 -9.32 15.15 1.28
C ASP A 51 -8.07 16.05 1.49
N ASP A 52 -7.65 16.27 2.74
CA ASP A 52 -6.44 17.02 3.07
C ASP A 52 -5.17 16.36 2.49
N LEU A 53 -5.03 15.04 2.70
CA LEU A 53 -3.92 14.25 2.16
C LEU A 53 -3.85 14.35 0.63
N LEU A 54 -4.99 14.19 -0.07
CA LEU A 54 -5.04 14.29 -1.52
C LEU A 54 -4.70 15.69 -2.01
N SER A 55 -5.23 16.73 -1.37
CA SER A 55 -4.99 18.13 -1.74
C SER A 55 -3.51 18.55 -1.61
N SER A 56 -2.76 17.85 -0.76
CA SER A 56 -1.35 18.12 -0.48
C SER A 56 -0.37 17.19 -1.20
N THR A 57 -0.86 16.34 -2.10
CA THR A 57 -0.03 15.42 -2.90
C THR A 57 1.05 16.18 -3.67
N GLY A 58 2.31 15.73 -3.54
CA GLY A 58 3.45 16.34 -4.22
C GLY A 58 4.03 17.59 -3.54
N LEU A 59 3.41 18.07 -2.46
CA LEU A 59 3.92 19.23 -1.71
C LEU A 59 4.97 18.86 -0.65
N ALA A 60 5.13 17.58 -0.32
CA ALA A 60 6.16 17.05 0.57
C ALA A 60 6.41 15.55 0.31
N ASP A 61 7.35 14.96 1.03
CA ASP A 61 7.56 13.51 1.01
C ASP A 61 6.38 12.74 1.63
N ALA A 62 6.26 11.47 1.27
CA ALA A 62 5.13 10.63 1.68
C ALA A 62 4.98 10.50 3.21
N ALA A 63 6.08 10.48 3.97
CA ALA A 63 6.01 10.34 5.42
C ALA A 63 5.51 11.62 6.07
N THR A 64 5.97 12.77 5.59
CA THR A 64 5.51 14.09 6.02
C THR A 64 4.03 14.31 5.70
N LEU A 65 3.55 13.90 4.53
CA LEU A 65 2.14 14.01 4.17
C LEU A 65 1.27 13.05 4.99
N ALA A 66 1.68 11.80 5.14
CA ALA A 66 0.95 10.81 5.93
C ALA A 66 0.84 11.19 7.41
N SER A 67 1.88 11.78 8.01
CA SER A 67 1.85 12.17 9.41
C SER A 67 0.83 13.28 9.72
N ARG A 68 0.49 14.13 8.75
CA ARG A 68 -0.58 15.14 8.90
C ARG A 68 -1.95 14.51 9.06
N PHE A 69 -2.08 13.25 8.67
CA PHE A 69 -3.28 12.43 8.79
C PHE A 69 -3.14 11.35 9.87
N ASP A 70 -2.28 11.56 10.87
CA ASP A 70 -2.02 10.61 11.97
C ASP A 70 -1.62 9.19 11.49
N ILE A 71 -0.93 9.12 10.34
CA ILE A 71 -0.38 7.89 9.79
C ILE A 71 1.14 7.95 9.84
N ASN A 72 1.73 6.99 10.56
CA ASN A 72 3.16 6.76 10.52
C ASN A 72 3.50 5.62 9.56
N ILE A 73 3.90 5.95 8.33
CA ILE A 73 4.31 4.95 7.33
C ILE A 73 5.68 4.32 7.60
N ARG A 74 6.39 4.74 8.66
CA ARG A 74 7.61 4.08 9.14
C ARG A 74 7.33 3.05 10.22
N ASP A 75 6.08 2.96 10.67
CA ASP A 75 5.63 1.95 11.63
C ASP A 75 5.21 0.68 10.88
N GLU A 76 5.72 -0.47 11.33
CA GLU A 76 5.35 -1.78 10.80
C GLU A 76 3.85 -2.03 10.96
N ALA A 77 3.23 -1.57 12.05
CA ALA A 77 1.82 -1.80 12.34
C ALA A 77 0.89 -1.26 11.24
N PHE A 78 1.26 -0.14 10.60
CA PHE A 78 0.50 0.39 9.47
C PHE A 78 0.49 -0.59 8.29
N TRP A 79 1.65 -1.15 7.96
CA TRP A 79 1.79 -2.10 6.85
C TRP A 79 1.18 -3.47 7.16
N THR A 80 1.26 -3.92 8.42
CA THR A 80 0.54 -5.12 8.87
C THR A 80 -0.96 -4.96 8.66
N ALA A 81 -1.54 -3.80 9.00
CA ALA A 81 -2.96 -3.53 8.79
C ALA A 81 -3.35 -3.56 7.30
N SER A 82 -2.48 -3.09 6.40
CA SER A 82 -2.68 -3.22 4.94
C SER A 82 -2.72 -4.68 4.49
N LEU A 83 -1.79 -5.49 4.98
CA LEU A 83 -1.69 -6.92 4.66
C LEU A 83 -2.87 -7.73 5.24
N ASP A 84 -3.40 -7.32 6.40
CA ASP A 84 -4.56 -7.97 7.01
C ASP A 84 -5.84 -7.81 6.18
N ILE A 85 -5.95 -6.79 5.32
CA ILE A 85 -7.04 -6.71 4.33
C ILE A 85 -6.94 -7.89 3.35
N ILE A 86 -5.75 -8.13 2.80
CA ILE A 86 -5.51 -9.25 1.87
C ILE A 86 -5.72 -10.59 2.57
N ARG A 87 -5.26 -10.72 3.82
CA ARG A 87 -5.46 -11.94 4.63
C ARG A 87 -6.95 -12.27 4.77
N ARG A 88 -7.78 -11.28 5.09
CA ARG A 88 -9.24 -11.48 5.20
C ARG A 88 -9.88 -11.88 3.87
N ASP A 89 -9.39 -11.34 2.75
CA ASP A 89 -9.89 -11.72 1.43
C ASP A 89 -9.50 -13.17 1.08
N ILE A 90 -8.29 -13.60 1.46
CA ILE A 90 -7.85 -15.01 1.34
C ILE A 90 -8.73 -15.92 2.19
N GLU A 91 -8.91 -15.62 3.48
CA GLU A 91 -9.75 -16.40 4.41
C GLU A 91 -11.18 -16.52 3.88
N ARG A 92 -11.74 -15.41 3.35
CA ARG A 92 -13.06 -15.39 2.72
C ARG A 92 -13.11 -16.31 1.51
N PHE A 93 -12.08 -16.27 0.66
CA PHE A 93 -12.02 -17.12 -0.53
C PHE A 93 -11.96 -18.60 -0.15
N GLU A 94 -11.07 -18.97 0.79
CA GLU A 94 -10.92 -20.34 1.30
C GLU A 94 -12.25 -20.88 1.85
N GLY A 95 -12.96 -20.09 2.66
CA GLY A 95 -14.28 -20.46 3.18
C GLY A 95 -15.36 -20.65 2.11
N LEU A 96 -15.28 -19.94 0.97
CA LEU A 96 -16.21 -20.11 -0.15
C LEU A 96 -15.93 -21.37 -0.98
N VAL A 97 -14.67 -21.81 -1.05
CA VAL A 97 -14.28 -23.01 -1.81
C VAL A 97 -14.29 -24.29 -0.96
N GLY A 98 -14.56 -24.18 0.34
CA GLY A 98 -14.71 -25.32 1.27
C GLY A 98 -13.38 -26.02 1.57
N VAL A 99 -12.27 -25.28 1.52
CA VAL A 99 -10.96 -25.74 2.00
C VAL A 99 -10.87 -25.56 3.51
#